data_AF-A0A0R2FB83-F1
#
_entry.id   AF-A0A0R2FB83-F1
#
_cell.length_a   1.000
_cell.length_b   1.000
_cell.length_c   1.000
_cell.angle_alpha   90.00
_cell.angle_beta   90.00
_cell.angle_gamma   90.00
#
_symmetry.space_group_name_H-M   'P 1'
#
loop_
_entity.id
_entity.type
_entity.pdbx_description
1 polymer ?
#
loop_
_entity_poly.entity_id
_entity_poly.type
_entity_poly.pdbx_seq_one_letter_code
_entity_poly.pdbx_strand_id
1 'polypeptide(L)'
;MSKILGRPIFYSKPSLLKFRRTMLQRGTKKDFVNVMVMLYLITQMGNAKQITQDLPNYLGRPAHSVADFIAANEALFAPAK
;
A
#
# COMPACT_ATOMS: atom_id res chain seq x y z
N MET A 1 -6.87 2.08 8.19
CA MET A 1 -7.98 2.14 7.21
C MET A 1 -9.33 1.87 7.85
N SER A 2 -9.61 0.69 8.41
CA SER A 2 -10.96 0.35 8.92
C SER A 2 -11.54 1.38 9.89
N LYS A 3 -10.72 1.86 10.84
CA LYS A 3 -11.09 2.92 11.80
C LYS A 3 -11.44 4.25 11.14
N ILE A 4 -10.72 4.63 10.09
CA ILE A 4 -10.88 5.93 9.42
C ILE A 4 -12.11 5.90 8.51
N LEU A 5 -12.25 4.83 7.72
CA LEU A 5 -13.33 4.69 6.73
C LEU A 5 -14.63 4.11 7.31
N GLY A 6 -14.71 3.90 8.63
CA GLY A 6 -15.91 3.41 9.30
C GLY A 6 -16.41 2.02 8.89
N ARG A 7 -15.59 1.20 8.21
CA ARG A 7 -15.99 -0.13 7.72
C ARG A 7 -14.88 -1.17 7.89
N PRO A 8 -15.23 -2.46 8.08
CA PRO A 8 -14.23 -3.51 8.23
C PRO A 8 -13.46 -3.72 6.91
N ILE A 9 -12.13 -3.62 6.98
CA ILE A 9 -11.20 -3.96 5.90
C ILE A 9 -10.18 -4.94 6.47
N PHE A 10 -10.08 -6.11 5.83
CA PHE A 10 -9.24 -7.22 6.31
C PHE A 10 -8.00 -7.40 5.46
N TYR A 11 -6.86 -7.63 6.11
CA TYR A 11 -5.64 -8.03 5.44
C TYR A 11 -5.63 -9.54 5.22
N SER A 12 -5.81 -9.98 3.98
CA SER A 12 -5.98 -11.41 3.63
C SER A 12 -4.68 -12.21 3.52
N LYS A 13 -3.51 -11.57 3.60
CA LYS A 13 -2.16 -12.17 3.57
C LYS A 13 -2.00 -13.32 2.54
N PRO A 14 -2.18 -13.06 1.23
CA PRO A 14 -1.97 -14.09 0.21
C PRO A 14 -0.48 -14.45 0.08
N SER A 15 -0.18 -15.67 -0.38
CA SER A 15 1.16 -16.02 -0.85
C SER A 15 1.52 -15.24 -2.13
N LEU A 16 2.81 -15.06 -2.42
CA LEU A 16 3.27 -14.35 -3.62
C LEU A 16 2.73 -14.98 -4.93
N LEU A 17 2.64 -16.31 -4.98
CA LEU A 17 2.09 -17.02 -6.14
C LEU A 17 0.58 -16.75 -6.31
N LYS A 18 -0.17 -16.77 -5.20
CA LYS A 18 -1.61 -16.45 -5.20
C LYS A 18 -1.85 -15.00 -5.62
N PHE A 19 -1.05 -14.07 -5.10
CA PHE A 19 -1.07 -12.68 -5.50
C PHE A 19 -0.81 -12.52 -7.00
N ARG A 20 0.28 -13.11 -7.52
CA ARG A 20 0.64 -13.05 -8.94
C ARG A 20 -0.48 -13.57 -9.84
N ARG A 21 -1.02 -14.75 -9.54
CA ARG A 21 -2.14 -15.34 -10.31
C ARG A 21 -3.35 -14.42 -10.33
N THR A 22 -3.72 -13.87 -9.17
CA THR A 22 -4.87 -12.98 -9.03
C THR A 22 -4.70 -11.69 -9.85
N MET A 23 -3.51 -11.07 -9.83
CA MET A 23 -3.27 -9.84 -10.59
C MET A 23 -3.30 -10.05 -12.10
N LEU A 24 -2.75 -11.18 -12.58
CA LEU A 24 -2.82 -11.55 -14.00
C LEU A 24 -4.26 -11.80 -14.43
N GLN A 25 -5.07 -12.49 -13.62
CA GLN A 25 -6.50 -12.71 -13.88
C GLN A 25 -7.30 -11.41 -13.93
N ARG A 26 -6.85 -10.38 -13.21
CA ARG A 26 -7.43 -9.01 -13.26
C ARG A 26 -6.94 -8.18 -14.45
N GLY A 27 -6.17 -8.76 -15.38
CA GLY A 27 -5.69 -8.08 -16.58
C GLY A 27 -4.47 -7.19 -16.38
N THR A 28 -3.79 -7.28 -15.23
CA THR A 28 -2.56 -6.50 -15.02
C THR A 28 -1.40 -7.08 -15.85
N LYS A 29 -0.65 -6.21 -16.54
CA LYS A 29 0.48 -6.62 -17.39
C LYS A 29 1.51 -7.45 -16.62
N LYS A 30 1.95 -8.57 -17.20
CA LYS A 30 2.84 -9.55 -16.55
C LYS A 30 4.12 -8.93 -15.99
N ASP A 31 4.77 -8.05 -16.76
CA ASP A 31 6.03 -7.44 -16.34
C ASP A 31 5.83 -6.54 -15.12
N PHE A 32 4.71 -5.81 -15.07
CA PHE A 32 4.33 -5.01 -13.91
C PHE A 32 4.05 -5.89 -12.68
N VAL A 33 3.32 -6.99 -12.84
CA VAL A 33 3.06 -7.93 -11.74
C VAL A 33 4.37 -8.52 -11.21
N ASN A 34 5.33 -8.85 -12.07
CA ASN A 34 6.63 -9.38 -11.63
C ASN A 34 7.39 -8.37 -10.77
N VAL A 35 7.39 -7.08 -11.15
CA VAL A 35 7.98 -6.00 -10.33
C VAL A 35 7.29 -5.92 -8.97
N MET A 36 5.95 -5.94 -8.92
CA MET A 36 5.21 -5.93 -7.65
C MET A 36 5.58 -7.10 -6.75
N VAL A 37 5.70 -8.31 -7.30
CA VAL A 37 6.09 -9.51 -6.55
C VAL A 37 7.48 -9.35 -5.93
N MET A 38 8.45 -8.84 -6.70
CA MET A 38 9.80 -8.57 -6.18
C MET A 38 9.80 -7.52 -5.07
N LEU A 39 9.06 -6.43 -5.23
CA LEU A 39 8.92 -5.39 -4.20
C LEU A 39 8.29 -5.95 -2.92
N TYR A 40 7.24 -6.77 -3.02
CA TYR A 40 6.62 -7.39 -1.85
C TYR A 40 7.52 -8.41 -1.16
N LEU A 41 8.34 -9.15 -1.90
CA LEU A 41 9.35 -10.03 -1.33
C LEU A 41 10.39 -9.23 -0.51
N ILE A 42 10.97 -8.18 -1.12
CA ILE A 42 12.03 -7.37 -0.50
C ILE A 42 11.51 -6.62 0.75
N THR A 43 10.30 -6.08 0.68
CA THR A 43 9.66 -5.40 1.81
C THR A 43 9.26 -6.36 2.93
N GLN A 44 8.80 -7.58 2.61
CA GLN A 44 8.55 -8.63 3.61
C GLN A 44 9.83 -9.05 4.35
N MET A 45 10.99 -9.05 3.67
CA MET A 45 12.29 -9.28 4.30
C MET A 45 12.76 -8.11 5.18
N GLY A 46 12.02 -6.99 5.22
CA GLY A 46 12.27 -5.87 6.12
C GLY A 46 13.15 -4.75 5.59
N ASN A 47 13.49 -4.77 4.30
CA ASN A 47 14.41 -3.79 3.69
C ASN A 47 13.85 -2.36 3.56
N ALA A 48 12.55 -2.15 3.81
CA ALA A 48 11.90 -0.84 3.65
C ALA A 48 11.45 -0.23 5.00
N LYS A 49 12.20 -0.46 6.07
CA LYS A 49 11.86 -0.02 7.44
C LYS A 49 12.59 1.24 7.90
N GLN A 50 13.59 1.72 7.15
CA GLN A 50 14.36 2.90 7.52
C GLN A 50 13.48 4.15 7.51
N ILE A 51 13.62 4.97 8.56
CA ILE A 51 12.95 6.26 8.71
C ILE A 51 14.04 7.31 8.93
N THR A 52 13.95 8.44 8.22
CA THR A 52 14.86 9.58 8.36
C THR A 52 14.07 10.86 8.65
N GLN A 53 14.78 11.93 9.04
CA GLN A 53 14.19 13.26 9.27
C GLN A 53 14.33 14.19 8.06
N ASP A 54 14.81 13.68 6.92
CA ASP A 54 15.13 14.50 5.75
C ASP A 54 13.90 15.28 5.27
N LEU A 55 12.77 14.60 5.12
CA LEU A 55 11.53 15.23 4.65
C LEU A 55 11.02 16.31 5.63
N PRO A 56 10.90 16.05 6.95
CA PRO A 56 10.60 17.10 7.91
C PRO A 56 11.56 18.29 7.88
N ASN A 57 12.87 18.03 7.77
CA ASN A 57 13.90 19.05 7.74
C ASN A 57 13.77 19.97 6.52
N TYR A 58 13.52 19.40 5.34
CA TYR A 58 13.36 20.18 4.11
C TYR A 58 12.04 20.93 4.03
N LEU A 59 10.96 20.39 4.62
CA LEU A 59 9.63 20.99 4.55
C LEU A 59 9.31 21.95 5.70
N GLY A 60 10.09 21.96 6.78
CA GLY A 60 9.81 22.76 7.97
C GLY A 60 8.54 22.33 8.72
N ARG A 61 8.05 21.11 8.47
CA ARG A 61 6.84 20.54 9.08
C ARG A 61 6.92 19.01 9.13
N PRO A 62 6.15 18.33 9.99
CA PRO A 62 6.12 16.88 10.03
C PRO A 62 5.69 16.25 8.70
N ALA A 63 6.22 15.05 8.41
CA ALA A 63 5.73 14.21 7.33
C ALA A 63 4.29 13.78 7.62
N HIS A 64 3.46 13.68 6.57
CA HIS A 64 2.10 13.21 6.72
C HIS A 64 2.06 11.74 7.10
N SER A 65 1.13 11.40 7.98
CA SER A 65 0.82 10.02 8.28
C SER A 65 -0.01 9.39 7.15
N VAL A 66 0.00 8.06 7.05
CA VAL A 66 -0.94 7.34 6.18
C VAL A 66 -2.39 7.63 6.57
N ALA A 67 -2.66 7.89 7.85
CA ALA A 67 -3.99 8.26 8.31
C ALA A 67 -4.43 9.62 7.75
N ASP A 68 -3.53 10.61 7.72
CA ASP A 68 -3.79 11.94 7.15
C ASP A 68 -4.13 11.81 5.66
N PHE A 69 -3.37 10.99 4.93
CA PHE A 69 -3.61 10.74 3.51
C PHE A 69 -4.98 10.10 3.27
N ILE A 70 -5.35 9.09 4.05
CA ILE A 70 -6.65 8.41 3.89
C ILE A 70 -7.79 9.38 4.20
N ALA A 71 -7.70 10.13 5.30
CA ALA A 71 -8.73 11.09 5.71
C ALA A 71 -8.91 12.23 4.68
N ALA A 72 -7.82 12.71 4.08
CA ALA A 72 -7.89 13.72 3.03
C ALA A 72 -8.48 13.19 1.70
N ASN A 73 -8.55 11.87 1.51
CA ASN A 73 -8.92 11.24 0.23
C ASN A 73 -10.03 10.18 0.37
N GLU A 74 -10.90 10.29 1.38
CA GLU A 74 -11.91 9.25 1.68
C GLU A 74 -12.76 8.85 0.47
N ALA A 75 -13.09 9.80 -0.40
CA ALA A 75 -13.86 9.56 -1.62
C ALA A 75 -13.21 8.54 -2.59
N LEU A 76 -11.87 8.46 -2.63
CA LEU A 76 -11.15 7.48 -3.46
C LEU A 76 -11.30 6.04 -2.95
N PHE A 77 -11.72 5.88 -1.69
CA PHE A 77 -11.94 4.60 -1.05
C PHE A 77 -13.42 4.23 -0.93
N ALA A 78 -14.30 4.91 -1.66
CA ALA A 78 -15.70 4.54 -1.75
C ALA A 78 -15.84 3.10 -2.28
N PRO A 79 -16.83 2.32 -1.81
CA PRO A 79 -17.14 1.02 -2.41
C PRO A 79 -17.43 1.18 -3.91
N ALA A 80 -17.03 0.20 -4.72
CA ALA A 80 -17.50 0.13 -6.09
C ALA A 80 -19.04 0.01 -6.10
N LYS A 81 -19.70 0.75 -6.99
CA LYS A 81 -21.14 0.62 -7.24
C LYS A 81 -21.45 -0.69 -7.94
#